data_AF-A0A1H8R4C7-F1
#
_entry.id   AF-A0A1H8R4C7-F1
#
_cell.length_a   1.000
_cell.length_b   1.000
_cell.length_c   1.000
_cell.angle_alpha   90.00
_cell.angle_beta   90.00
_cell.angle_gamma   90.00
#
_symmetry.space_group_name_H-M   'P 1'
#
loop_
_entity.id
_entity.type
_entity.pdbx_description
1 polymer ?
#
loop_
_entity_poly.entity_id
_entity_poly.type
_entity_poly.pdbx_seq_one_letter_code
_entity_poly.pdbx_strand_id
1 'polypeptide(L)'
;METLTQCEYQVANEVAKGQTPDEIADLLKKSVWTIKAQIRDIHKKLGINNNVELTLFLLCDRTKRNFDLKEIRKHGIELFFSVWFFILAITPNYQMDMRRCNIRPAAKTALRIMRTKMDGDLMLAA
;
A
#
# COMPACT_ATOMS: atom_id res chain seq x y z
N MET A 1 -14.16 15.81 -16.24
CA MET A 1 -13.91 16.22 -14.85
C MET A 1 -14.20 17.70 -14.79
N GLU A 2 -15.10 18.14 -13.91
CA GLU A 2 -15.28 19.58 -13.69
C GLU A 2 -14.01 20.13 -13.03
N THR A 3 -13.52 21.25 -13.55
CA THR A 3 -12.38 21.96 -12.99
C THR A 3 -12.80 22.63 -11.69
N LEU A 4 -12.04 22.40 -10.62
CA LEU A 4 -12.23 23.10 -9.34
C LEU A 4 -12.14 24.61 -9.54
N THR A 5 -13.02 25.35 -8.87
CA THR A 5 -12.89 26.81 -8.80
C THR A 5 -11.66 27.20 -7.99
N GLN A 6 -11.14 28.42 -8.19
CA GLN A 6 -9.92 28.89 -7.51
C GLN A 6 -10.05 28.84 -5.97
N CYS A 7 -11.23 29.12 -5.42
CA CYS A 7 -11.49 29.01 -3.99
C CYS A 7 -11.49 27.56 -3.49
N GLU A 8 -12.06 26.64 -4.28
CA GLU A 8 -12.06 25.21 -3.96
C GLU A 8 -10.64 24.64 -4.01
N TYR A 9 -9.83 25.10 -4.97
CA TYR A 9 -8.43 24.70 -5.07
C TYR A 9 -7.61 25.17 -3.86
N GLN A 10 -7.86 26.37 -3.34
CA GLN A 10 -7.22 26.86 -2.11
C GLN A 10 -7.54 25.95 -0.92
N VAL A 11 -8.82 25.66 -0.70
CA VAL A 11 -9.27 24.76 0.38
C VAL A 11 -8.65 23.38 0.20
N ALA A 12 -8.69 22.82 -1.00
CA ALA A 12 -8.15 21.50 -1.29
C ALA A 12 -6.63 21.44 -1.04
N ASN A 13 -5.89 22.51 -1.36
CA ASN A 13 -4.45 22.59 -1.12
C ASN A 13 -4.11 22.67 0.39
N GLU A 14 -4.91 23.36 1.20
CA GLU A 14 -4.73 23.35 2.66
C GLU A 14 -5.10 22.00 3.28
N VAL A 15 -6.18 21.36 2.82
CA VAL A 15 -6.52 19.97 3.19
C VAL A 15 -5.37 19.02 2.82
N ALA A 16 -4.73 19.24 1.68
CA ALA A 16 -3.64 18.38 1.22
C ALA A 16 -2.36 18.49 2.05
N LYS A 17 -2.19 19.59 2.80
CA LYS A 17 -1.11 19.73 3.80
C LYS A 17 -1.42 18.96 5.09
N GLY A 18 -2.62 18.41 5.23
CA GLY A 18 -3.06 17.69 6.43
C GLY A 18 -3.65 18.59 7.52
N GLN A 19 -3.99 19.84 7.22
CA GLN A 19 -4.64 20.72 8.18
C GLN A 19 -6.05 20.23 8.52
N THR A 20 -6.45 20.48 9.77
CA THR A 20 -7.82 20.19 10.22
C THR A 20 -8.80 21.23 9.67
N PRO A 21 -10.10 20.91 9.53
CA PRO A 21 -11.11 21.87 9.07
C PRO A 21 -11.19 23.13 9.93
N ASP A 22 -10.82 23.05 11.20
CA ASP A 22 -10.82 24.16 12.15
C ASP A 22 -9.63 25.10 11.89
N GLU A 23 -8.42 24.56 11.69
CA GLU A 23 -7.24 25.34 11.29
C GLU A 23 -7.43 26.03 9.93
N ILE A 24 -8.06 25.32 8.97
CA ILE A 24 -8.35 25.88 7.65
C ILE A 24 -9.37 27.02 7.75
N ALA A 25 -10.35 26.89 8.66
CA ALA A 25 -11.34 27.92 8.91
C ALA A 25 -10.69 29.19 9.46
N ASP A 26 -9.76 29.04 10.41
CA ASP A 26 -8.99 30.15 10.97
C ASP A 26 -8.07 30.80 9.92
N LEU A 27 -7.41 29.99 9.09
CA LEU A 27 -6.48 30.46 8.04
C LEU A 27 -7.20 31.20 6.91
N LEU A 28 -8.36 30.70 6.47
CA LEU A 28 -9.17 31.30 5.41
C LEU A 28 -10.17 32.35 5.92
N LYS A 29 -10.23 32.58 7.23
CA LYS A 29 -11.21 33.48 7.90
C LYS A 29 -12.65 33.15 7.51
N LYS A 30 -13.00 31.86 7.49
CA LYS A 30 -14.34 31.35 7.17
C LYS A 30 -14.89 30.54 8.33
N SER A 31 -16.21 30.33 8.36
CA SER A 31 -16.78 29.44 9.36
C SER A 31 -16.37 27.98 9.11
N VAL A 32 -16.18 27.21 10.18
CA VAL A 32 -15.90 25.76 10.13
C VAL A 32 -16.96 25.02 9.31
N TRP A 33 -18.23 25.42 9.44
CA TRP A 33 -19.33 24.81 8.69
C TRP A 33 -19.17 25.03 7.19
N THR A 34 -18.79 26.24 6.76
CA THR A 34 -18.51 26.54 5.36
C THR A 34 -17.37 25.69 4.82
N ILE A 35 -16.26 25.55 5.57
CA ILE A 35 -15.14 24.70 5.15
C ILE A 35 -15.56 23.24 5.01
N LYS A 36 -16.30 22.70 5.96
CA LYS A 36 -16.82 21.32 5.90
C LYS A 36 -17.75 21.10 4.71
N ALA A 37 -18.58 22.08 4.38
CA ALA A 37 -19.44 22.04 3.19
C ALA A 37 -18.60 22.08 1.90
N GLN A 38 -17.62 22.98 1.81
CA GLN A 38 -16.73 23.10 0.66
C GLN A 38 -15.93 21.81 0.41
N ILE A 39 -15.40 21.17 1.46
CA ILE A 39 -14.69 19.88 1.34
C ILE A 39 -15.62 18.79 0.77
N ARG A 40 -16.88 18.75 1.23
CA ARG A 40 -17.88 17.80 0.72
C ARG A 40 -18.20 18.03 -0.76
N ASP A 41 -18.32 19.29 -1.17
CA ASP A 41 -18.60 19.64 -2.56
C ASP A 41 -17.41 19.32 -3.46
N ILE A 42 -16.19 19.58 -3.00
CA ILE A 42 -14.93 19.20 -3.67
C ILE A 42 -14.89 17.68 -3.90
N HIS A 43 -15.16 16.89 -2.85
CA HIS A 43 -15.23 15.44 -2.94
C HIS A 43 -16.27 14.96 -3.96
N LYS A 44 -17.46 15.58 -3.95
CA LYS A 44 -18.54 15.25 -4.89
C LYS A 44 -18.18 15.58 -6.33
N LYS A 45 -17.54 16.73 -6.58
CA LYS A 45 -17.08 17.14 -7.93
C LYS A 45 -15.99 16.23 -8.48
N LEU A 46 -15.07 15.82 -7.61
CA LEU A 46 -13.95 14.95 -7.99
C LEU A 46 -14.34 13.46 -8.03
N GLY A 47 -15.48 13.09 -7.44
CA GLY A 47 -15.88 11.67 -7.29
C GLY A 47 -14.95 10.90 -6.34
N ILE A 48 -14.39 11.61 -5.36
CA ILE A 48 -13.41 11.11 -4.39
C ILE A 48 -14.08 11.04 -3.03
N ASN A 49 -13.85 9.97 -2.27
CA ASN A 49 -14.47 9.80 -0.95
C ASN A 49 -13.51 10.09 0.21
N ASN A 50 -12.20 10.10 -0.03
CA ASN A 50 -11.21 10.19 1.03
C ASN A 50 -10.27 11.40 0.86
N ASN A 51 -9.88 12.02 1.96
CA ASN A 51 -8.91 13.13 1.96
C ASN A 51 -7.56 12.70 1.38
N VAL A 52 -7.20 11.42 1.52
CA VAL A 52 -5.97 10.84 0.96
C VAL A 52 -6.05 10.72 -0.58
N GLU A 53 -7.23 10.43 -1.12
CA GLU A 53 -7.41 10.43 -2.58
C GLU A 53 -7.33 11.87 -3.13
N LEU A 54 -7.84 12.84 -2.38
CA LEU A 54 -7.76 14.27 -2.72
C LEU A 54 -6.30 14.77 -2.75
N THR A 55 -5.47 14.39 -1.79
CA THR A 55 -4.04 14.75 -1.78
C THR A 55 -3.30 14.16 -2.96
N LEU A 56 -3.54 12.88 -3.26
CA LEU A 56 -2.96 12.20 -4.43
C LEU A 56 -3.39 12.85 -5.74
N PHE A 57 -4.66 13.24 -5.85
CA PHE A 57 -5.17 13.96 -7.02
C PHE A 57 -4.44 15.29 -7.23
N LEU A 58 -4.31 16.11 -6.19
CA LEU A 58 -3.57 17.38 -6.25
C LEU A 58 -2.08 17.21 -6.57
N LEU A 59 -1.45 16.15 -6.04
CA LEU A 59 -0.07 15.81 -6.36
C LEU A 59 0.08 15.42 -7.83
N CYS A 60 -0.87 14.65 -8.38
CA CYS A 60 -0.86 14.27 -9.78
C CYS A 60 -1.06 15.49 -10.70
N ASP A 61 -1.99 16.38 -10.34
CA ASP A 61 -2.25 17.64 -11.07
C ASP A 61 -1.00 18.53 -11.12
N ARG A 62 -0.30 18.68 -9.99
CA ARG A 62 1.00 19.37 -9.91
C ARG A 62 2.09 18.73 -10.78
N THR A 63 2.06 17.40 -10.94
CA THR A 63 3.10 16.64 -11.64
C THR A 63 2.84 16.52 -13.16
N LYS A 64 1.74 17.11 -13.67
CA LYS A 64 1.35 17.09 -15.11
C LYS A 64 1.39 15.68 -15.74
N ARG A 65 1.16 14.64 -14.96
CA ARG A 65 1.06 13.26 -15.43
C ARG A 65 -0.40 12.85 -15.32
N ASN A 66 -0.95 12.32 -16.41
CA ASN A 66 -2.29 11.75 -16.45
C ASN A 66 -2.29 10.44 -15.65
N PHE A 67 -2.22 10.54 -14.34
CA PHE A 67 -2.33 9.39 -13.45
C PHE A 67 -3.80 9.18 -13.17
N ASP A 68 -4.37 8.19 -13.84
CA ASP A 68 -5.76 7.84 -13.64
C ASP A 68 -5.88 7.11 -12.30
N LEU A 69 -6.32 7.83 -11.26
CA LEU A 69 -6.48 7.31 -9.90
C LEU A 69 -7.36 6.04 -9.88
N LYS A 70 -8.28 5.93 -10.85
CA LYS A 70 -9.12 4.75 -11.05
C LYS A 70 -8.29 3.51 -11.40
N GLU A 71 -7.26 3.68 -12.21
CA GLU A 71 -6.35 2.62 -12.62
C GLU A 71 -5.47 2.18 -11.46
N ILE A 72 -4.95 3.11 -10.65
CA ILE A 72 -4.20 2.78 -9.42
C ILE A 72 -5.10 1.98 -8.47
N ARG A 73 -6.35 2.40 -8.27
CA ARG A 73 -7.26 1.71 -7.35
C ARG A 73 -7.63 0.31 -7.85
N LYS A 74 -7.76 0.13 -9.16
CA LYS A 74 -8.09 -1.16 -9.79
C LYS A 74 -6.90 -2.12 -9.77
N HIS A 75 -5.71 -1.61 -10.09
CA HIS A 75 -4.50 -2.42 -10.27
C HIS A 75 -3.57 -2.42 -9.05
N GLY A 76 -3.87 -1.66 -8.00
CA GLY A 76 -3.05 -1.62 -6.79
C GLY A 76 -2.91 -2.99 -6.12
N ILE A 77 -4.01 -3.74 -6.06
CA ILE A 77 -4.00 -5.12 -5.51
C ILE A 77 -3.17 -6.06 -6.40
N GLU A 78 -3.25 -5.89 -7.73
CA GLU A 78 -2.55 -6.71 -8.70
C GLU A 78 -1.03 -6.47 -8.64
N LEU A 79 -0.61 -5.21 -8.51
CA LEU A 79 0.78 -4.83 -8.28
C LEU A 79 1.29 -5.36 -6.93
N PHE A 80 0.46 -5.37 -5.90
CA PHE A 80 0.83 -5.93 -4.60
C PHE A 80 1.09 -7.44 -4.72
N PHE A 81 0.20 -8.17 -5.38
CA PHE A 81 0.38 -9.60 -5.61
C PHE A 81 1.58 -9.89 -6.51
N SER A 82 1.84 -9.11 -7.55
CA SER A 82 2.99 -9.35 -8.45
C SER A 82 4.33 -9.23 -7.70
N VAL A 83 4.48 -8.19 -6.86
CA VAL A 83 5.67 -8.02 -6.01
C VAL A 83 5.75 -9.12 -4.95
N TRP A 84 4.63 -9.47 -4.32
CA TRP A 84 4.58 -10.54 -3.32
C TRP A 84 4.99 -11.90 -3.91
N PHE A 85 4.44 -12.27 -5.07
CA PHE A 85 4.81 -13.49 -5.78
C PHE A 85 6.25 -13.47 -6.26
N PHE A 86 6.78 -12.31 -6.66
CA PHE A 86 8.18 -12.16 -7.03
C PHE A 86 9.12 -12.42 -5.83
N ILE A 87 8.77 -11.91 -4.65
CA ILE A 87 9.51 -12.17 -3.41
C ILE A 87 9.45 -13.66 -3.03
N LEU A 88 8.28 -14.30 -3.18
CA LEU A 88 8.13 -15.75 -2.97
C LEU A 88 8.96 -16.57 -3.97
N ALA A 89 9.05 -16.13 -5.23
CA ALA A 89 9.85 -16.80 -6.25
C ALA A 89 11.36 -16.66 -5.99
N ILE A 90 11.81 -15.52 -5.46
CA ILE A 90 13.23 -15.27 -5.14
C ILE A 90 13.66 -15.97 -3.85
N THR A 91 12.74 -16.19 -2.89
CA THR A 91 13.06 -16.81 -1.60
C THR A 91 12.84 -18.32 -1.66
N PRO A 92 13.86 -19.17 -1.93
CA PRO A 92 13.66 -20.59 -2.20
C PRO A 92 13.40 -21.42 -0.94
N ASN A 93 13.50 -20.82 0.25
CA ASN A 93 13.43 -21.52 1.54
C ASN A 93 12.01 -21.75 2.07
N TYR A 94 10.97 -21.28 1.37
CA TYR A 94 9.60 -21.70 1.63
C TYR A 94 9.29 -22.97 0.82
N GLN A 95 9.96 -24.08 1.13
CA GLN A 95 9.50 -25.40 0.68
C GLN A 95 8.19 -25.75 1.42
N MET A 96 7.09 -25.12 1.00
CA MET A 96 5.74 -25.55 1.35
C MET A 96 5.44 -26.79 0.51
N ASP A 97 5.75 -27.96 1.06
CA ASP A 97 5.39 -29.24 0.45
C ASP A 97 3.84 -29.33 0.45
N MET A 98 3.22 -28.92 -0.66
CA MET A 98 1.76 -28.77 -0.82
C MET A 98 0.97 -30.07 -0.57
N ARG A 99 1.66 -31.22 -0.56
CA ARG A 99 1.05 -32.52 -0.24
C ARG A 99 0.71 -32.72 1.24
N ARG A 100 1.23 -31.91 2.17
CA ARG A 100 1.01 -32.12 3.61
C ARG A 100 0.73 -30.87 4.46
N CYS A 101 0.66 -29.67 3.88
CA CYS A 101 0.50 -28.42 4.64
C CYS A 101 1.38 -28.37 5.90
N ASN A 102 2.63 -28.84 5.81
CA ASN A 102 3.50 -28.99 6.98
C ASN A 102 4.84 -28.31 6.71
N ILE A 103 5.10 -27.23 7.45
CA ILE A 103 6.35 -26.49 7.42
C ILE A 103 7.39 -27.37 8.12
N ARG A 104 8.25 -28.05 7.35
CA ARG A 104 9.36 -28.81 7.95
C ARG A 104 10.51 -27.83 8.23
N PRO A 105 10.90 -27.60 9.50
CA PRO A 105 12.10 -26.83 9.78
C PRO A 105 13.31 -27.59 9.21
N ALA A 106 14.01 -26.98 8.26
CA ALA A 106 15.16 -27.52 7.55
C ALA A 106 16.26 -28.09 8.48
N ALA A 107 16.33 -27.59 9.73
CA ALA A 107 17.22 -28.08 10.77
C ALA A 107 17.08 -29.59 11.06
N LYS A 108 15.88 -30.16 10.91
CA LYS A 108 15.65 -31.60 11.20
C LYS A 108 16.19 -32.53 10.11
N THR A 109 16.32 -32.06 8.87
CA THR A 109 16.82 -32.87 7.76
C THR A 109 18.35 -32.96 7.80
N ALA A 110 19.03 -31.85 8.10
CA ALA A 110 20.49 -31.82 8.26
C ALA A 110 20.98 -32.75 9.39
N LEU A 111 20.28 -32.78 10.53
CA LEU A 111 20.62 -33.65 11.66
C LEU A 111 20.46 -35.15 11.37
N ARG A 112 19.48 -35.56 10.54
CA ARG A 112 19.35 -36.98 10.14
C ARG A 112 20.44 -37.42 9.17
N ILE A 113 20.84 -36.55 8.24
CA ILE A 113 21.92 -36.82 7.31
C ILE A 113 23.25 -36.93 8.07
N MET A 114 23.49 -36.04 9.05
CA MET A 114 24.68 -36.16 9.91
C MET A 114 24.67 -37.44 10.75
N ARG A 115 23.54 -37.83 11.34
CA ARG A 115 23.46 -39.06 12.16
C ARG A 115 23.71 -40.33 11.33
N THR A 116 23.09 -40.43 10.16
CA THR A 116 23.29 -41.58 9.25
C THR A 116 24.71 -41.68 8.70
N LYS A 117 25.38 -40.54 8.48
CA LYS A 117 26.80 -40.52 8.11
C LYS A 117 27.69 -41.01 9.25
N MET A 118 27.44 -40.54 10.48
CA MET A 118 28.19 -40.96 11.66
C MET A 118 28.04 -42.45 11.96
N ASP A 119 26.83 -43.00 11.79
CA ASP A 119 26.56 -44.43 11.97
C ASP A 119 27.22 -45.30 10.89
N GLY A 120 27.32 -44.80 9.65
CA GLY A 120 28.03 -45.49 8.56
C GLY A 120 29.55 -45.51 8.73
N ASP A 121 30.13 -44.40 9.18
CA ASP A 121 31.57 -44.28 9.43
C ASP A 121 32.01 -45.16 10.63
N LEU A 122 31.13 -45.35 11.63
CA LEU A 122 31.39 -46.23 12.78
C LEU A 122 31.39 -47.72 12.39
N MET A 123 30.55 -48.13 11.43
CA MET A 123 30.47 -49.51 10.93
C MET A 123 31.63 -49.90 10.01
N LEU A 124 32.34 -48.93 9.43
CA LEU A 124 33.53 -49.13 8.60
C LEU A 124 34.84 -49.17 9.40
N ALA A 125 34.81 -48.76 10.67
CA ALA A 125 35.97 -48.68 11.56
C ALA A 125 36.06 -49.83 12.59
N ALA A 126 35.13 -50.78 12.56
CA ALA A 126 35.12 -52.01 13.37
C ALA A 126 35.44 -53.24 12.51
#